data_AF-A0A7S2EGA9-F1
#
_entry.id   AF-A0A7S2EGA9-F1
#
_cell.length_a   1.000
_cell.length_b   1.000
_cell.length_c   1.000
_cell.angle_alpha   90.00
_cell.angle_beta   90.00
_cell.angle_gamma   90.00
#
_symmetry.space_group_name_H-M   'P 1'
#
loop_
_entity.id
_entity.type
_entity.pdbx_description
1 polymer ?
#
loop_
_entity_poly.entity_id
_entity_poly.type
_entity_poly.pdbx_seq_one_letter_code
_entity_poly.pdbx_strand_id
1 'polypeptide(L)'
;DKPITLLLLSRRATMPAPEPSLSGADSLSNPSALGEIKIDRITEVQDTIDSLSLSLFEALRGLRDAVAPEEASAVAQQAGIGGPTAGAAGPNNAGAGGLVTAPLDEPDYDDFLVSLHKKDPAAVALVQKNDGRAPRTKEDYVKLLARVDMEKDTELVSRLAEEVLSKSQYVDDLVSKLPGMGQTKAQQMGRIEELLARNREAAEKLEEAYIKAEQRRDEVRAALRLVTCNALGIDEE
;
A
#
# COMPACT_ATOMS: atom_id res chain seq x y z
N ASP A 1 -37.87 -64.03 16.00
CA ASP A 1 -36.61 -63.29 16.21
C ASP A 1 -36.03 -62.77 14.91
N LYS A 2 -35.82 -61.45 14.88
CA LYS A 2 -35.03 -60.59 13.98
C LYS A 2 -35.46 -60.43 12.50
N PRO A 3 -35.80 -59.20 12.06
CA PRO A 3 -35.97 -58.84 10.66
C PRO A 3 -34.65 -58.36 10.03
N ILE A 4 -34.37 -58.78 8.80
CA ILE A 4 -33.30 -58.19 7.98
C ILE A 4 -33.89 -57.05 7.17
N THR A 5 -33.50 -55.86 7.58
CA THR A 5 -33.58 -54.60 6.83
C THR A 5 -32.54 -54.64 5.71
N LEU A 6 -32.93 -54.37 4.46
CA LEU A 6 -31.98 -54.02 3.40
C LEU A 6 -32.37 -52.68 2.79
N LEU A 7 -31.42 -51.77 2.95
CA LEU A 7 -31.42 -50.34 2.70
C LEU A 7 -31.66 -49.98 1.24
N LEU A 8 -32.55 -49.00 1.05
CA LEU A 8 -32.63 -48.12 -0.12
C LEU A 8 -31.27 -47.40 -0.31
N LEU A 9 -30.49 -47.81 -1.31
CA LEU A 9 -29.35 -47.02 -1.79
C LEU A 9 -29.84 -46.02 -2.85
N SER A 10 -30.28 -44.86 -2.37
CA SER A 10 -30.49 -43.67 -3.21
C SER A 10 -29.13 -43.11 -3.62
N ARG A 11 -28.60 -43.56 -4.77
CA ARG A 11 -27.45 -42.92 -5.42
C ARG A 11 -27.96 -41.77 -6.30
N ARG A 12 -28.13 -40.60 -5.66
CA ARG A 12 -28.22 -39.32 -6.36
C ARG A 12 -26.82 -39.00 -6.92
N ALA A 13 -26.60 -39.33 -8.18
CA ALA A 13 -25.40 -38.91 -8.90
C ALA A 13 -25.46 -37.38 -9.09
N THR A 14 -24.71 -36.64 -8.27
CA THR A 14 -24.29 -35.27 -8.56
C THR A 14 -23.39 -35.33 -9.80
N MET A 15 -23.96 -35.09 -10.97
CA MET A 15 -23.19 -34.84 -12.19
C MET A 15 -22.48 -33.49 -12.04
N PRO A 16 -21.16 -33.40 -12.33
CA PRO A 16 -20.45 -32.13 -12.34
C PRO A 16 -20.95 -31.28 -13.52
N ALA A 17 -21.13 -29.98 -13.26
CA ALA A 17 -21.47 -29.01 -14.29
C ALA A 17 -20.40 -29.05 -15.42
N PRO A 18 -20.79 -29.03 -16.70
CA PRO A 18 -19.83 -28.90 -17.78
C PRO A 18 -19.27 -27.48 -17.77
N GLU A 19 -17.98 -27.37 -17.47
CA GLU A 19 -17.21 -26.16 -17.74
C GLU A 19 -17.34 -25.82 -19.23
N PRO A 20 -17.67 -24.57 -19.61
CA PRO A 20 -17.71 -24.18 -21.00
C PRO A 20 -16.28 -24.13 -21.56
N SER A 21 -15.91 -25.14 -22.35
CA SER A 21 -14.73 -25.12 -23.20
C SER A 21 -14.92 -24.08 -24.32
N LEU A 22 -14.39 -22.88 -24.07
CA LEU A 22 -14.25 -21.82 -25.06
C LEU A 22 -13.24 -22.25 -26.14
N SER A 23 -13.73 -22.81 -27.24
CA SER A 23 -13.02 -22.86 -28.52
C SER A 23 -13.70 -21.89 -29.49
N GLY A 24 -13.09 -20.72 -29.63
CA GLY A 24 -13.60 -19.60 -30.41
C GLY A 24 -12.57 -18.48 -30.43
N ALA A 25 -11.38 -18.79 -30.95
CA ALA A 25 -10.42 -17.79 -31.37
C ALA A 25 -11.01 -17.08 -32.59
N ASP A 26 -11.46 -15.83 -32.42
CA ASP A 26 -10.74 -14.69 -32.98
C ASP A 26 -11.46 -13.36 -32.65
N SER A 27 -10.67 -12.43 -32.11
CA SER A 27 -10.90 -10.99 -32.04
C SER A 27 -11.80 -10.40 -30.94
N LEU A 28 -11.60 -10.83 -29.69
CA LEU A 28 -11.78 -9.96 -28.52
C LEU A 28 -10.42 -9.80 -27.80
N SER A 29 -9.58 -8.93 -28.34
CA SER A 29 -8.37 -8.47 -27.65
C SER A 29 -8.75 -7.60 -26.47
N ASN A 30 -9.04 -8.20 -25.31
CA ASN A 30 -8.78 -7.58 -24.02
C ASN A 30 -8.72 -8.65 -22.89
N PRO A 31 -7.55 -9.28 -22.68
CA PRO A 31 -7.35 -10.21 -21.58
C PRO A 31 -7.00 -9.44 -20.30
N SER A 32 -7.99 -8.85 -19.64
CA SER A 32 -7.77 -8.21 -18.32
C SER A 32 -8.91 -8.42 -17.33
N ALA A 33 -9.80 -9.38 -17.58
CA ALA A 33 -11.02 -9.55 -16.81
C ALA A 33 -10.95 -10.62 -15.70
N LEU A 34 -9.89 -11.41 -15.58
CA LEU A 34 -9.80 -12.46 -14.55
C LEU A 34 -8.36 -12.59 -14.04
N GLY A 35 -8.13 -12.12 -12.81
CA GLY A 35 -6.94 -12.49 -12.03
C GLY A 35 -5.99 -11.36 -11.65
N GLU A 36 -6.48 -10.34 -10.94
CA GLU A 36 -5.66 -9.54 -10.03
C GLU A 36 -6.61 -9.11 -8.90
N ILE A 37 -6.14 -9.12 -7.65
CA ILE A 37 -6.84 -8.47 -6.54
C ILE A 37 -6.80 -6.98 -6.89
N LYS A 38 -7.73 -6.55 -7.72
CA LYS A 38 -7.87 -5.20 -8.22
C LYS A 38 -8.39 -4.40 -7.04
N ILE A 39 -7.46 -3.85 -6.27
CA ILE A 39 -7.76 -2.73 -5.37
C ILE A 39 -8.57 -1.75 -6.22
N ASP A 40 -9.72 -1.31 -5.71
CA ASP A 40 -10.53 -0.31 -6.41
C ASP A 40 -9.61 0.88 -6.72
N ARG A 41 -9.59 1.33 -7.98
CA ARG A 41 -8.67 2.40 -8.39
C ARG A 41 -8.89 3.67 -7.58
N ILE A 42 -10.10 3.87 -7.06
CA ILE A 42 -10.40 4.97 -6.14
C ILE A 42 -9.71 4.75 -4.80
N THR A 43 -9.73 3.53 -4.26
CA THR A 43 -9.00 3.18 -3.03
C THR A 43 -7.49 3.30 -3.23
N GLU A 44 -6.96 2.93 -4.39
CA GLU A 44 -5.54 3.13 -4.71
C GLU A 44 -5.15 4.63 -4.71
N VAL A 45 -6.01 5.49 -5.28
CA VAL A 45 -5.81 6.95 -5.22
C VAL A 45 -5.83 7.44 -3.77
N GLN A 46 -6.75 6.92 -2.94
CA GLN A 46 -6.83 7.30 -1.53
C GLN A 46 -5.57 6.89 -0.76
N ASP A 47 -5.13 5.64 -0.90
CA ASP A 47 -3.94 5.13 -0.22
C ASP A 47 -2.66 5.91 -0.61
N THR A 48 -2.57 6.33 -1.88
CA THR A 48 -1.41 7.09 -2.38
C THR A 48 -1.40 8.54 -1.89
N ILE A 49 -2.56 9.17 -1.76
CA ILE A 49 -2.70 10.51 -1.15
C ILE A 49 -2.39 10.45 0.35
N ASP A 50 -2.85 9.42 1.05
CA ASP A 50 -2.56 9.24 2.47
C ASP A 50 -1.06 8.99 2.69
N SER A 51 -0.44 8.16 1.85
CA SER A 51 1.02 7.94 1.87
C SER A 51 1.83 9.20 1.56
N LEU A 52 1.39 10.01 0.60
CA LEU A 52 2.00 11.31 0.31
C LEU A 52 1.91 12.25 1.53
N SER A 53 0.74 12.29 2.16
CA SER A 53 0.50 13.12 3.35
C SER A 53 1.39 12.71 4.51
N LEU A 54 1.50 11.41 4.80
CA LEU A 54 2.40 10.87 5.83
C LEU A 54 3.86 11.20 5.54
N SER A 55 4.31 10.99 4.30
CA SER A 55 5.67 11.32 3.86
C SER A 55 5.98 12.81 4.01
N LEU A 56 5.02 13.69 3.69
CA LEU A 56 5.18 15.14 3.87
C LEU A 56 5.26 15.52 5.35
N PHE A 57 4.45 14.90 6.23
CA PHE A 57 4.54 15.14 7.67
C PHE A 57 5.84 14.64 8.28
N GLU A 58 6.30 13.45 7.91
CA GLU A 58 7.60 12.91 8.35
C GLU A 58 8.75 13.77 7.88
N ALA A 59 8.67 14.26 6.64
CA ALA A 59 9.71 15.11 6.08
C ALA A 59 9.73 16.52 6.70
N LEU A 60 8.58 17.13 6.96
CA LEU A 60 8.51 18.39 7.71
C LEU A 60 9.01 18.22 9.14
N ARG A 61 8.72 17.07 9.77
CA ARG A 61 9.26 16.73 11.08
C ARG A 61 10.77 16.52 11.05
N GLY A 62 11.28 15.81 10.05
CA GLY A 62 12.71 15.60 9.83
C GLY A 62 13.46 16.90 9.54
N LEU A 63 12.87 17.79 8.74
CA LEU A 63 13.40 19.13 8.50
C LEU A 63 13.40 19.96 9.79
N ARG A 64 12.33 19.95 10.58
CA ARG A 64 12.29 20.63 11.88
C ARG A 64 13.35 20.09 12.84
N ASP A 65 13.48 18.77 12.93
CA ASP A 65 14.42 18.11 13.83
C ASP A 65 15.89 18.32 13.37
N ALA A 66 16.12 18.50 12.06
CA ALA A 66 17.43 18.84 11.48
C ALA A 66 17.79 20.34 11.60
N VAL A 67 16.82 21.24 11.38
CA VAL A 67 17.02 22.71 11.35
C VAL A 67 16.94 23.33 12.77
N ALA A 68 16.28 22.66 13.72
CA ALA A 68 16.14 23.13 15.10
C ALA A 68 16.21 21.98 16.13
N PRO A 69 17.36 21.31 16.31
CA PRO A 69 17.51 20.24 17.31
C PRO A 69 17.31 20.72 18.75
N GLU A 70 17.55 22.01 19.04
CA GLU A 70 17.43 22.62 20.38
C GLU A 70 15.98 22.79 20.86
N GLU A 71 15.03 23.13 19.99
CA GLU A 71 13.62 23.31 20.40
C GLU A 71 12.92 21.97 20.67
N ALA A 72 13.28 20.92 19.91
CA ALA A 72 12.77 19.57 20.14
C ALA A 72 13.27 18.98 21.47
N SER A 73 14.53 19.23 21.85
CA SER A 73 15.10 18.81 23.13
C SER A 73 14.55 19.60 24.32
N ALA A 74 14.30 20.90 24.17
CA ALA A 74 13.66 21.72 25.20
C ALA A 74 12.21 21.28 25.50
N VAL A 75 11.45 20.89 24.47
CA VAL A 75 10.08 20.37 24.63
C VAL A 75 10.09 18.93 25.19
N ALA A 76 11.06 18.09 24.82
CA ALA A 76 11.21 16.74 25.37
C ALA A 76 11.61 16.76 26.86
N GLN A 77 12.44 17.71 27.31
CA GLN A 77 12.74 17.90 28.74
C GLN A 77 11.53 18.43 29.53
N GLN A 78 10.58 19.12 28.88
CA GLN A 78 9.36 19.60 29.53
C GLN A 78 8.21 18.57 29.52
N ALA A 79 8.29 17.53 28.67
CA ALA A 79 7.37 16.39 28.64
C ALA A 79 7.86 15.18 29.49
N GLY A 80 8.84 15.41 30.39
CA GLY A 80 9.27 14.46 31.42
C GLY A 80 8.18 14.23 32.46
N ILE A 81 7.26 13.32 32.13
CA ILE A 81 6.24 12.73 33.00
C ILE A 81 6.92 12.22 34.28
N GLY A 82 6.56 12.84 35.40
CA GLY A 82 6.87 12.35 36.74
C GLY A 82 6.23 10.99 36.99
N GLY A 83 7.06 10.03 37.41
CA GLY A 83 6.67 8.78 38.04
C GLY A 83 7.40 8.62 39.38
N PRO A 84 6.80 7.98 40.39
CA PRO A 84 6.89 8.41 41.77
C PRO A 84 7.94 7.64 42.59
N THR A 85 8.74 8.36 43.37
CA THR A 85 9.44 7.79 44.54
C THR A 85 9.25 8.68 45.75
N ALA A 86 8.81 8.03 46.82
CA ALA A 86 8.42 8.58 48.10
C ALA A 86 9.58 9.23 48.88
N GLY A 87 9.22 10.18 49.74
CA GLY A 87 9.85 10.31 51.06
C GLY A 87 10.54 11.64 51.38
N ALA A 88 9.96 12.34 52.36
CA ALA A 88 10.63 13.16 53.38
C ALA A 88 11.00 14.63 53.08
N ALA A 89 10.10 15.51 53.54
CA ALA A 89 10.30 16.59 54.52
C ALA A 89 11.42 17.64 54.33
N GLY A 90 11.01 18.92 54.27
CA GLY A 90 11.80 20.07 54.74
C GLY A 90 11.69 21.31 53.87
N PRO A 91 11.07 22.42 54.35
CA PRO A 91 11.01 23.68 53.62
C PRO A 91 12.21 24.57 53.93
N ASN A 92 12.46 25.52 53.02
CA ASN A 92 13.40 26.66 53.11
C ASN A 92 14.80 26.42 52.52
N ASN A 93 14.98 26.81 51.27
CA ASN A 93 16.00 27.82 51.01
C ASN A 93 15.67 28.63 49.75
N ALA A 94 15.42 29.92 49.96
CA ALA A 94 15.46 30.93 48.92
C ALA A 94 16.92 31.08 48.49
N GLY A 95 17.25 30.48 47.35
CA GLY A 95 18.56 30.61 46.72
C GLY A 95 18.33 30.76 45.23
N ALA A 96 18.63 31.95 44.72
CA ALA A 96 18.67 32.33 43.32
C ALA A 96 18.76 31.13 42.35
N GLY A 97 17.64 30.85 41.68
CA GLY A 97 17.64 30.06 40.46
C GLY A 97 18.39 30.86 39.40
N GLY A 98 19.72 30.83 39.48
CA GLY A 98 20.57 31.14 38.36
C GLY A 98 20.08 30.29 37.21
N LEU A 99 19.61 30.96 36.16
CA LEU A 99 19.55 30.42 34.83
C LEU A 99 20.96 29.86 34.57
N VAL A 100 21.19 28.59 34.86
CA VAL A 100 22.26 27.86 34.21
C VAL A 100 21.73 27.68 32.81
N THR A 101 21.87 28.74 32.01
CA THR A 101 22.09 28.59 30.59
C THR A 101 23.22 27.57 30.51
N ALA A 102 22.86 26.32 30.22
CA ALA A 102 23.83 25.34 29.78
C ALA A 102 24.69 26.06 28.74
N PRO A 103 26.03 25.94 28.83
CA PRO A 103 26.86 26.55 27.80
C PRO A 103 26.32 26.00 26.48
N LEU A 104 26.03 26.90 25.54
CA LEU A 104 25.87 26.55 24.13
C LEU A 104 26.81 25.37 23.86
N ASP A 105 26.30 24.28 23.31
CA ASP A 105 27.15 23.25 22.70
C ASP A 105 27.83 23.92 21.49
N GLU A 106 28.75 24.86 21.78
CA GLU A 106 29.71 25.36 20.84
C GLU A 106 30.48 24.11 20.41
N PRO A 107 30.45 23.77 19.11
CA PRO A 107 31.13 22.58 18.63
C PRO A 107 32.60 22.71 19.05
N ASP A 108 33.03 21.81 19.94
CA ASP A 108 34.31 21.94 20.62
C ASP A 108 35.42 21.73 19.59
N TYR A 109 36.07 22.83 19.22
CA TYR A 109 37.17 22.82 18.26
C TYR A 109 38.32 21.93 18.74
N ASP A 110 38.54 21.87 20.06
CA ASP A 110 39.59 21.04 20.63
C ASP A 110 39.23 19.55 20.52
N ASP A 111 37.96 19.19 20.70
CA ASP A 111 37.48 17.81 20.48
C ASP A 111 37.54 17.39 19.00
N PHE A 112 37.26 18.31 18.08
CA PHE A 112 37.46 18.08 16.65
C PHE A 112 38.93 17.80 16.31
N LEU A 113 39.87 18.57 16.86
CA LEU A 113 41.31 18.35 16.64
C LEU A 113 41.77 17.00 17.20
N VAL A 114 41.27 16.62 18.38
CA VAL A 114 41.52 15.30 18.97
C VAL A 114 40.97 14.18 18.09
N SER A 115 39.77 14.35 17.55
CA SER A 115 39.10 13.39 16.65
C SER A 115 39.82 13.27 15.30
N LEU A 116 40.32 14.38 14.75
CA LEU A 116 41.13 14.40 13.54
C LEU A 116 42.47 13.66 13.75
N HIS A 117 43.11 13.84 14.90
CA HIS A 117 44.35 13.14 15.26
C HIS A 117 44.11 11.63 15.47
N LYS A 118 42.94 11.25 15.99
CA LYS A 118 42.47 9.87 16.10
C LYS A 118 42.02 9.27 14.76
N LYS A 119 42.02 10.05 13.67
CA LYS A 119 41.53 9.66 12.33
C LYS A 119 40.08 9.20 12.35
N ASP A 120 39.23 9.86 13.12
CA ASP A 120 37.80 9.61 13.11
C ASP A 120 37.25 9.84 11.68
N PRO A 121 36.49 8.89 11.09
CA PRO A 121 35.92 9.05 9.77
C PRO A 121 35.08 10.32 9.61
N ALA A 122 34.38 10.78 10.64
CA ALA A 122 33.55 11.98 10.57
C ALA A 122 34.41 13.26 10.44
N ALA A 123 35.48 13.36 11.23
CA ALA A 123 36.40 14.50 11.20
C ALA A 123 37.22 14.54 9.89
N VAL A 124 37.63 13.37 9.40
CA VAL A 124 38.36 13.26 8.12
C VAL A 124 37.48 13.65 6.94
N ALA A 125 36.20 13.25 6.93
CA ALA A 125 35.24 13.65 5.90
C ALA A 125 35.00 15.17 5.88
N LEU A 126 34.95 15.82 7.04
CA LEU A 126 34.80 17.27 7.15
C LEU A 126 35.99 18.01 6.55
N VAL A 127 37.22 17.55 6.83
CA VAL A 127 38.45 18.11 6.24
C VAL A 127 38.52 17.84 4.74
N GLN A 128 38.06 16.68 4.29
CA GLN A 128 38.00 16.35 2.87
C GLN A 128 37.02 17.24 2.10
N LYS A 129 35.89 17.61 2.70
CA LYS A 129 34.95 18.61 2.16
C LYS A 129 35.53 20.04 2.10
N ASN A 130 36.61 20.32 2.82
CA ASN A 130 37.31 21.60 2.84
C ASN A 130 38.64 21.56 2.06
N ASP A 131 38.64 20.94 0.88
CA ASP A 131 39.81 20.79 0.00
C ASP A 131 41.02 20.11 0.67
N GLY A 132 40.77 19.26 1.67
CA GLY A 132 41.80 18.58 2.45
C GLY A 132 42.55 19.49 3.44
N ARG A 133 42.08 20.73 3.65
CA ARG A 133 42.70 21.67 4.60
C ARG A 133 41.96 21.66 5.92
N ALA A 134 42.67 21.29 6.98
CA ALA A 134 42.16 21.42 8.34
C ALA A 134 41.90 22.92 8.67
N PRO A 135 40.76 23.25 9.29
CA PRO A 135 40.52 24.58 9.84
C PRO A 135 41.67 25.00 10.75
N ARG A 136 42.14 26.24 10.62
CA ARG A 136 43.28 26.76 11.40
C ARG A 136 42.84 27.52 12.65
N THR A 137 41.60 28.01 12.65
CA THR A 137 41.00 28.78 13.73
C THR A 137 39.64 28.21 14.10
N LYS A 138 39.19 28.46 15.34
CA LYS A 138 37.84 28.11 15.81
C LYS A 138 36.77 28.75 14.93
N GLU A 139 36.98 29.98 14.49
CA GLU A 139 36.06 30.70 13.59
C GLU A 139 35.94 30.02 12.22
N ASP A 140 37.04 29.53 11.66
CA ASP A 140 37.03 28.79 10.39
C ASP A 140 36.30 27.44 10.52
N TYR A 141 36.44 26.78 11.68
CA TYR A 141 35.74 25.54 11.98
C TYR A 141 34.23 25.74 12.08
N VAL A 142 33.78 26.78 12.79
CA VAL A 142 32.34 27.13 12.89
C VAL A 142 31.75 27.46 11.52
N LYS A 143 32.47 28.22 10.68
CA LYS A 143 32.05 28.51 9.30
C LYS A 143 31.97 27.26 8.44
N LEU A 144 32.94 26.35 8.58
CA LEU A 144 32.94 25.08 7.86
C LEU A 144 31.77 24.21 8.27
N LEU A 145 31.49 24.11 9.57
CA LEU A 145 30.36 23.33 10.08
C LEU A 145 29.03 23.90 9.58
N ALA A 146 28.83 25.22 9.68
CA ALA A 146 27.64 25.89 9.16
C ALA A 146 27.46 25.65 7.65
N ARG A 147 28.55 25.66 6.86
CA ARG A 147 28.47 25.33 5.42
C ARG A 147 28.05 23.89 5.18
N VAL A 148 28.62 22.95 5.92
CA VAL A 148 28.31 21.52 5.80
C VAL A 148 26.87 21.23 6.22
N ASP A 149 26.35 21.90 7.25
CA ASP A 149 24.98 21.73 7.69
C ASP A 149 23.99 22.36 6.70
N MET A 150 24.29 23.55 6.15
CA MET A 150 23.51 24.10 5.03
C MET A 150 23.50 23.17 3.82
N GLU A 151 24.64 22.55 3.46
CA GLU A 151 24.70 21.55 2.37
C GLU A 151 23.76 20.36 2.67
N LYS A 152 23.80 19.80 3.88
CA LYS A 152 22.91 18.69 4.28
C LYS A 152 21.44 19.09 4.21
N ASP A 153 21.09 20.30 4.66
CA ASP A 153 19.72 20.80 4.61
C ASP A 153 19.25 20.96 3.16
N THR A 154 20.10 21.51 2.28
CA THR A 154 19.76 21.62 0.85
C THR A 154 19.61 20.25 0.17
N GLU A 155 20.43 19.26 0.55
CA GLU A 155 20.28 17.87 0.07
C GLU A 155 18.98 17.24 0.59
N LEU A 156 18.62 17.46 1.85
CA LEU A 156 17.39 16.93 2.43
C LEU A 156 16.15 17.56 1.77
N VAL A 157 16.14 18.88 1.60
CA VAL A 157 15.05 19.60 0.93
C VAL A 157 14.92 19.18 -0.53
N SER A 158 16.03 19.01 -1.25
CA SER A 158 15.98 18.59 -2.66
C SER A 158 15.45 17.16 -2.82
N ARG A 159 15.88 16.21 -1.99
CA ARG A 159 15.33 14.85 -1.99
C ARG A 159 13.84 14.84 -1.66
N LEU A 160 13.43 15.63 -0.66
CA LEU A 160 12.02 15.76 -0.32
C LEU A 160 11.20 16.34 -1.50
N ALA A 161 11.71 17.39 -2.14
CA ALA A 161 11.04 17.99 -3.28
C ALA A 161 10.88 16.98 -4.43
N GLU A 162 11.91 16.17 -4.70
CA GLU A 162 11.85 15.10 -5.70
C GLU A 162 10.82 14.02 -5.34
N GLU A 163 10.77 13.60 -4.08
CA GLU A 163 9.79 12.61 -3.60
C GLU A 163 8.35 13.14 -3.71
N VAL A 164 8.10 14.39 -3.31
CA VAL A 164 6.78 15.01 -3.41
C VAL A 164 6.38 15.18 -4.88
N LEU A 165 7.28 15.63 -5.75
CA LEU A 165 6.99 15.80 -7.17
C LEU A 165 6.69 14.46 -7.85
N SER A 166 7.50 13.44 -7.59
CA SER A 166 7.30 12.11 -8.18
C SER A 166 6.01 11.45 -7.70
N LYS A 167 5.68 11.55 -6.40
CA LYS A 167 4.41 11.07 -5.85
C LYS A 167 3.22 11.87 -6.35
N SER A 168 3.34 13.19 -6.48
CA SER A 168 2.27 14.03 -7.07
C SER A 168 2.00 13.64 -8.52
N GLN A 169 3.05 13.44 -9.32
CA GLN A 169 2.92 12.98 -10.70
C GLN A 169 2.29 11.58 -10.75
N TYR A 170 2.64 10.69 -9.83
CA TYR A 170 2.01 9.38 -9.73
C TYR A 170 0.51 9.48 -9.45
N VAL A 171 0.10 10.36 -8.53
CA VAL A 171 -1.32 10.62 -8.25
C VAL A 171 -2.02 11.18 -9.49
N ASP A 172 -1.42 12.14 -10.19
CA ASP A 172 -1.98 12.70 -11.44
C ASP A 172 -2.14 11.63 -12.52
N ASP A 173 -1.14 10.77 -12.69
CA ASP A 173 -1.19 9.63 -13.61
C ASP A 173 -2.31 8.65 -13.22
N LEU A 174 -2.46 8.36 -11.93
CA LEU A 174 -3.47 7.44 -11.43
C LEU A 174 -4.88 8.02 -11.60
N VAL A 175 -5.05 9.31 -11.31
CA VAL A 175 -6.26 10.07 -11.57
C VAL A 175 -6.57 9.98 -13.07
N SER A 176 -5.64 10.33 -13.96
CA SER A 176 -5.86 10.29 -15.42
C SER A 176 -6.32 8.92 -15.95
N LYS A 177 -5.94 7.84 -15.27
CA LYS A 177 -6.30 6.45 -15.59
C LYS A 177 -7.64 6.01 -14.97
N LEU A 178 -8.36 6.88 -14.27
CA LEU A 178 -9.66 6.55 -13.68
C LEU A 178 -10.71 6.31 -14.77
N PRO A 179 -11.37 5.14 -14.77
CA PRO A 179 -12.39 4.83 -15.76
C PRO A 179 -13.59 5.76 -15.60
N GLY A 180 -14.12 6.24 -16.72
CA GLY A 180 -15.34 7.05 -16.72
C GLY A 180 -15.15 8.53 -16.40
N MET A 181 -13.92 9.02 -16.20
CA MET A 181 -13.65 10.44 -15.92
C MET A 181 -14.15 11.38 -17.05
N GLY A 182 -14.08 10.94 -18.30
CA GLY A 182 -14.58 11.70 -19.45
C GLY A 182 -16.06 11.53 -19.75
N GLN A 183 -16.80 10.74 -18.96
CA GLN A 183 -18.20 10.44 -19.22
C GLN A 183 -19.11 11.25 -18.29
N THR A 184 -20.20 11.76 -18.84
CA THR A 184 -21.24 12.38 -17.99
C THR A 184 -22.08 11.31 -17.31
N LYS A 185 -22.69 11.66 -16.18
CA LYS A 185 -23.65 10.77 -15.48
C LYS A 185 -24.73 10.21 -16.42
N ALA A 186 -25.24 11.04 -17.34
CA ALA A 186 -26.26 10.61 -18.29
C ALA A 186 -25.74 9.52 -19.26
N GLN A 187 -24.51 9.67 -19.77
CA GLN A 187 -23.89 8.66 -20.62
C GLN A 187 -23.62 7.36 -19.86
N GLN A 188 -23.18 7.46 -18.61
CA GLN A 188 -22.96 6.29 -17.75
C GLN A 188 -24.28 5.55 -17.49
N MET A 189 -25.34 6.27 -17.14
CA MET A 189 -26.67 5.68 -16.92
C MET A 189 -27.23 5.04 -18.19
N GLY A 190 -27.14 5.70 -19.34
CA GLY A 190 -27.57 5.12 -20.61
C GLY A 190 -26.79 3.84 -20.97
N ARG A 191 -25.48 3.82 -20.71
CA ARG A 191 -24.66 2.61 -20.90
C ARG A 191 -25.05 1.48 -19.94
N ILE A 192 -25.41 1.81 -18.70
CA ILE A 192 -25.91 0.81 -17.73
C ILE A 192 -27.22 0.20 -18.23
N GLU A 193 -28.15 1.02 -18.69
CA GLU A 193 -29.43 0.55 -19.24
C GLU A 193 -29.23 -0.36 -20.46
N GLU A 194 -28.34 0.03 -21.38
CA GLU A 194 -27.96 -0.80 -22.52
C GLU A 194 -27.37 -2.15 -22.10
N LEU A 195 -26.44 -2.15 -21.14
CA LEU A 195 -25.84 -3.37 -20.62
C LEU A 195 -26.87 -4.27 -19.93
N LEU A 196 -27.82 -3.69 -19.20
CA LEU A 196 -28.91 -4.44 -18.58
C LEU A 196 -29.81 -5.10 -19.64
N ALA A 197 -30.13 -4.39 -20.72
CA ALA A 197 -30.91 -4.94 -21.82
C ALA A 197 -30.18 -6.10 -22.50
N ARG A 198 -28.89 -5.94 -22.81
CA ARG A 198 -28.07 -7.01 -23.40
C ARG A 198 -27.92 -8.21 -22.48
N ASN A 199 -27.81 -7.99 -21.17
CA ASN A 199 -27.71 -9.08 -20.19
C ASN A 199 -29.01 -9.89 -20.13
N ARG A 200 -30.17 -9.22 -20.17
CA ARG A 200 -31.47 -9.89 -20.26
C ARG A 200 -31.59 -10.74 -21.53
N GLU A 201 -31.24 -10.17 -22.68
CA GLU A 201 -31.27 -10.90 -23.95
C GLU A 201 -30.31 -12.10 -23.93
N ALA A 202 -29.12 -11.95 -23.35
CA ALA A 202 -28.17 -13.04 -23.18
C ALA A 202 -28.70 -14.15 -22.26
N ALA A 203 -29.41 -13.78 -21.18
CA ALA A 203 -30.02 -14.73 -20.26
C ALA A 203 -31.15 -15.53 -20.94
N GLU A 204 -32.01 -14.87 -21.72
CA GLU A 204 -33.08 -15.53 -22.49
C GLU A 204 -32.50 -16.53 -23.51
N LYS A 205 -31.48 -16.11 -24.29
CA LYS A 205 -30.80 -17.00 -25.24
C LYS A 205 -30.16 -18.21 -24.56
N LEU A 206 -29.59 -17.98 -23.37
CA LEU A 206 -28.99 -19.03 -22.57
C LEU A 206 -30.06 -20.02 -22.08
N GLU A 207 -31.21 -19.54 -21.61
CA GLU A 207 -32.33 -20.38 -21.21
C GLU A 207 -32.86 -21.24 -22.38
N GLU A 208 -33.06 -20.63 -23.56
CA GLU A 208 -33.45 -21.38 -24.76
C GLU A 208 -32.44 -22.46 -25.14
N ALA A 209 -31.14 -22.16 -25.04
CA ALA A 209 -30.08 -23.11 -25.32
C ALA A 209 -30.10 -24.28 -24.32
N TYR A 210 -30.35 -24.00 -23.03
CA TYR A 210 -30.50 -25.03 -22.00
C TYR A 210 -31.68 -25.95 -22.27
N ILE A 211 -32.85 -25.41 -22.62
CA ILE A 211 -34.05 -26.20 -22.95
C ILE A 211 -33.76 -27.12 -24.15
N LYS A 212 -33.15 -26.59 -25.22
CA LYS A 212 -32.78 -27.38 -26.41
C LYS A 212 -31.76 -28.47 -26.08
N ALA A 213 -30.79 -28.18 -25.22
CA ALA A 213 -29.80 -29.16 -24.78
C ALA A 213 -30.44 -30.26 -23.92
N GLU A 214 -31.38 -29.91 -23.05
CA GLU A 214 -32.13 -30.86 -22.23
C GLU A 214 -32.99 -31.80 -23.08
N GLN A 215 -33.74 -31.26 -24.05
CA GLN A 215 -34.53 -32.06 -25.00
C GLN A 215 -33.65 -33.08 -25.73
N ARG A 216 -32.53 -32.63 -26.31
CA ARG A 216 -31.58 -33.52 -27.01
C ARG A 216 -31.00 -34.58 -26.08
N ARG A 217 -30.67 -34.21 -24.84
CA ARG A 217 -30.17 -35.16 -23.84
C ARG A 217 -31.21 -36.24 -23.54
N ASP A 218 -32.47 -35.85 -23.41
CA ASP A 218 -33.54 -36.78 -23.05
C ASP A 218 -33.92 -37.68 -24.24
N GLU A 219 -33.88 -37.16 -25.48
CA GLU A 219 -33.98 -37.97 -26.71
C GLU A 219 -32.87 -39.03 -26.79
N VAL A 220 -31.61 -38.62 -26.59
CA VAL A 220 -30.46 -39.54 -26.59
C VAL A 220 -30.60 -40.57 -25.47
N ARG A 221 -31.06 -40.18 -24.28
CA ARG A 221 -31.32 -41.11 -23.17
C ARG A 221 -32.41 -42.11 -23.51
N ALA A 222 -33.50 -41.68 -24.14
CA ALA A 222 -34.59 -42.57 -24.56
C ALA A 222 -34.11 -43.57 -25.63
N ALA A 223 -33.39 -43.10 -26.65
CA ALA A 223 -32.80 -43.96 -27.67
C ALA A 223 -31.81 -44.97 -27.08
N LEU A 224 -30.96 -44.52 -26.14
CA LEU A 224 -30.00 -45.40 -25.47
C LEU A 224 -30.70 -46.45 -24.60
N ARG A 225 -31.79 -46.11 -23.91
CA ARG A 225 -32.63 -47.08 -23.18
C ARG A 225 -33.17 -48.14 -24.12
N LEU A 226 -33.80 -47.74 -25.21
CA LEU A 226 -34.39 -48.67 -26.20
C LEU A 226 -33.32 -49.61 -26.78
N VAL A 227 -32.18 -49.08 -27.21
CA VAL A 227 -31.06 -49.88 -27.73
C VAL A 227 -30.55 -50.85 -26.66
N THR A 228 -30.47 -50.41 -25.41
CA THR A 228 -30.00 -51.25 -24.30
C THR A 228 -31.00 -52.36 -23.98
N CYS A 229 -32.31 -52.07 -23.91
CA CYS A 229 -33.35 -53.07 -23.68
C CYS A 229 -33.39 -54.12 -24.81
N ASN A 230 -33.33 -53.67 -26.06
CA ASN A 230 -33.23 -54.55 -27.23
C ASN A 230 -31.97 -55.43 -27.20
N ALA A 231 -30.82 -54.86 -26.84
CA ALA A 231 -29.57 -55.61 -26.74
C ALA A 231 -29.57 -56.64 -25.60
N LEU A 232 -30.31 -56.37 -24.52
CA LEU A 232 -30.47 -57.28 -23.38
C LEU A 232 -31.60 -58.30 -23.57
N GLY A 233 -32.40 -58.18 -24.64
CA GLY A 233 -33.56 -59.05 -24.89
C GLY A 233 -34.65 -58.91 -23.84
N ILE A 234 -34.77 -57.73 -23.22
CA ILE A 234 -35.81 -57.41 -22.26
C ILE A 234 -36.93 -56.72 -23.03
N ASP A 235 -38.04 -57.42 -23.26
CA ASP A 235 -39.26 -56.80 -23.78
C ASP A 235 -39.81 -55.87 -22.67
N GLU A 236 -39.98 -54.58 -22.99
CA GLU A 236 -40.55 -53.60 -22.07
C GLU A 236 -42.06 -53.87 -21.90
N GLU A 237 -42.48 -54.47 -20.76
CA GLU A 237 -43.89 -54.52 -20.30
C GLU A 237 -44.38 -53.16 -19.76
#